data_AF-A0A252D997-F1
#
_entry.id   AF-A0A252D997-F1
#
_cell.length_a   1.000
_cell.length_b   1.000
_cell.length_c   1.000
_cell.angle_alpha   90.00
_cell.angle_beta   90.00
_cell.angle_gamma   90.00
#
_symmetry.space_group_name_H-M   'P 1'
#
loop_
_entity.id
_entity.type
_entity.pdbx_description
1 polymer ?
#
loop_
_entity_poly.entity_id
_entity_poly.type
_entity_poly.pdbx_seq_one_letter_code
_entity_poly.pdbx_strand_id
1 'polypeptide(L)'
;MKKTAVISLFTSFLIAQSAQATALPKVGEFKFDQIIGHGCGMTLWKPSSTNKNRFLLFNGLTNNSMEMMVNGKITKFNRVKSNGQAFYGQKTFQIFWSRDGKITVDVAVKLGAKGEIETVAIKEGTVTVKQNGQKVKIPVVGDAGC
;
A
#
# COMPACT_ATOMS: atom_id res chain seq x y z
N MET A 1 -13.37 35.33 -64.98
CA MET A 1 -13.81 35.18 -63.57
C MET A 1 -13.16 33.93 -62.99
N LYS A 2 -12.05 34.06 -62.25
CA LYS A 2 -11.33 32.94 -61.61
C LYS A 2 -11.88 32.73 -60.20
N LYS A 3 -12.37 31.52 -59.90
CA LYS A 3 -12.82 31.12 -58.55
C LYS A 3 -11.63 30.53 -57.79
N THR A 4 -11.23 31.18 -56.73
CA THR A 4 -10.20 30.71 -55.79
C THR A 4 -10.91 29.89 -54.71
N ALA A 5 -10.63 28.60 -54.63
CA ALA A 5 -11.09 27.75 -53.53
C ALA A 5 -10.05 27.82 -52.40
N VAL A 6 -10.46 28.33 -51.24
CA VAL A 6 -9.64 28.32 -50.01
C VAL A 6 -9.95 27.01 -49.28
N ILE A 7 -8.98 26.09 -49.29
CA ILE A 7 -9.05 24.85 -48.52
C ILE A 7 -8.57 25.16 -47.10
N SER A 8 -9.51 25.21 -46.17
CA SER A 8 -9.23 25.34 -44.74
C SER A 8 -8.74 24.00 -44.19
N LEU A 9 -7.45 23.92 -43.85
CA LEU A 9 -6.84 22.79 -43.16
C LEU A 9 -7.16 22.88 -41.67
N PHE A 10 -8.17 22.13 -41.22
CA PHE A 10 -8.36 21.84 -39.81
C PHE A 10 -7.23 20.90 -39.34
N THR A 11 -6.22 21.46 -38.68
CA THR A 11 -5.23 20.70 -37.90
C THR A 11 -5.93 20.01 -36.73
N SER A 12 -6.23 18.73 -36.89
CA SER A 12 -6.66 17.86 -35.80
C SER A 12 -5.50 17.67 -34.82
N PHE A 13 -5.57 18.34 -33.67
CA PHE A 13 -4.77 18.01 -32.50
C PHE A 13 -5.16 16.61 -32.01
N LEU A 14 -4.43 15.59 -32.47
CA LEU A 14 -4.43 14.27 -31.86
C LEU A 14 -3.73 14.40 -30.50
N ILE A 15 -4.52 14.61 -29.45
CA ILE A 15 -4.07 14.40 -28.08
C ILE A 15 -3.83 12.89 -27.95
N ALA A 16 -2.59 12.47 -28.12
CA ALA A 16 -2.14 11.14 -27.73
C ALA A 16 -2.24 11.04 -26.21
N GLN A 17 -3.43 10.75 -25.71
CA GLN A 17 -3.64 10.37 -24.32
C GLN A 17 -2.94 9.03 -24.16
N SER A 18 -1.68 9.07 -23.73
CA SER A 18 -0.88 7.89 -23.45
C SER A 18 -1.67 7.01 -22.49
N ALA A 19 -2.19 5.89 -22.99
CA ALA A 19 -2.78 4.85 -22.17
C ALA A 19 -1.67 4.33 -21.25
N GLN A 20 -1.59 4.88 -20.04
CA GLN A 20 -0.74 4.29 -19.00
C GLN A 20 -1.25 2.87 -18.80
N ALA A 21 -0.43 1.89 -19.17
CA ALA A 21 -0.75 0.49 -19.00
C ALA A 21 -1.25 0.26 -17.57
N THR A 22 -2.50 -0.20 -17.46
CA THR A 22 -3.22 -0.49 -16.23
C THR A 22 -2.73 -1.80 -15.62
N ALA A 23 -1.43 -1.91 -15.38
CA ALA A 23 -0.86 -3.07 -14.72
C ALA A 23 -1.32 -3.15 -13.26
N LEU A 24 -1.62 -4.36 -12.79
CA LEU A 24 -1.86 -4.61 -11.37
C LEU A 24 -0.63 -4.18 -10.55
N PRO A 25 -0.81 -3.49 -9.41
CA PRO A 25 0.31 -3.13 -8.55
C PRO A 25 1.02 -4.39 -8.07
N LYS A 26 2.34 -4.46 -8.30
CA LYS A 26 3.16 -5.60 -7.87
C LYS A 26 3.56 -5.38 -6.42
N VAL A 27 3.10 -6.25 -5.52
CA VAL A 27 3.47 -6.18 -4.11
C VAL A 27 4.57 -7.19 -3.81
N GLY A 28 5.72 -6.69 -3.36
CA GLY A 28 6.86 -7.49 -2.94
C GLY A 28 6.89 -7.74 -1.44
N GLU A 29 7.86 -8.54 -1.03
CA GLU A 29 8.20 -8.75 0.37
C GLU A 29 9.61 -8.22 0.63
N PHE A 30 9.81 -7.59 1.79
CA PHE A 30 11.07 -7.00 2.20
C PHE A 30 11.60 -7.64 3.49
N LYS A 31 12.88 -7.43 3.77
CA LYS A 31 13.54 -7.66 5.06
C LYS A 31 13.68 -6.34 5.82
N PHE A 32 13.73 -6.39 7.14
CA PHE A 32 13.77 -5.16 7.96
C PHE A 32 14.95 -4.24 7.60
N ASP A 33 16.13 -4.78 7.29
CA ASP A 33 17.30 -4.02 6.85
C ASP A 33 17.08 -3.17 5.57
N GLN A 34 16.00 -3.40 4.84
CA GLN A 34 15.63 -2.64 3.64
C GLN A 34 14.72 -1.45 3.91
N ILE A 35 14.15 -1.34 5.12
CA ILE A 35 13.26 -0.24 5.52
C ILE A 35 13.95 0.67 6.54
N ILE A 36 13.40 1.85 6.76
CA ILE A 36 13.96 2.83 7.71
C ILE A 36 13.23 2.76 9.06
N GLY A 37 11.95 2.40 9.04
CA GLY A 37 11.13 2.21 10.22
C GLY A 37 11.49 0.91 10.94
N HIS A 38 11.73 1.01 12.25
CA HIS A 38 11.98 -0.12 13.13
C HIS A 38 11.39 0.14 14.52
N GLY A 39 11.21 -0.92 15.31
CA GLY A 39 10.72 -0.84 16.69
C GLY A 39 9.22 -1.12 16.83
N CYS A 40 8.57 -0.48 17.81
CA CYS A 40 7.15 -0.66 18.13
C CYS A 40 6.27 -0.39 16.91
N GLY A 41 5.34 -1.29 16.63
CA GLY A 41 4.55 -1.22 15.41
C GLY A 41 3.77 -2.49 15.12
N MET A 42 3.29 -2.57 13.88
CA MET A 42 2.59 -3.73 13.34
C MET A 42 3.36 -4.21 12.13
N THR A 43 3.65 -5.50 12.12
CA THR A 43 4.33 -6.16 11.01
C THR A 43 3.40 -7.21 10.43
N LEU A 44 3.19 -7.18 9.12
CA LEU A 44 2.31 -8.11 8.41
C LEU A 44 3.09 -8.89 7.35
N TRP A 45 2.78 -10.18 7.21
CA TRP A 45 3.36 -11.07 6.20
C TRP A 45 2.30 -11.99 5.61
N LYS A 46 2.62 -12.63 4.49
CA LYS A 46 1.71 -13.62 3.87
C LYS A 46 1.65 -14.87 4.74
N PRO A 47 0.47 -15.50 4.93
CA PRO A 47 0.34 -16.71 5.75
C PRO A 47 1.22 -17.86 5.28
N SER A 48 1.46 -17.96 3.97
CA SER A 48 2.28 -19.00 3.33
C SER A 48 3.75 -18.63 3.18
N SER A 49 4.22 -17.53 3.77
CA SER A 49 5.62 -17.12 3.65
C SER A 49 6.52 -18.19 4.26
N THR A 50 7.28 -18.89 3.41
CA THR A 50 8.26 -19.90 3.83
C THR A 50 9.51 -19.29 4.46
N ASN A 51 9.71 -17.98 4.28
CA ASN A 51 10.85 -17.25 4.82
C ASN A 51 10.44 -16.49 6.08
N LYS A 52 10.98 -16.92 7.23
CA LYS A 52 10.68 -16.38 8.56
C LYS A 52 11.04 -14.90 8.80
N ASN A 53 11.59 -14.19 7.82
CA ASN A 53 12.03 -12.79 7.92
C ASN A 53 11.64 -11.97 6.70
N ARG A 54 10.49 -12.29 6.07
CA ARG A 54 9.98 -11.56 4.91
C ARG A 54 8.62 -10.98 5.22
N PHE A 55 8.51 -9.68 5.06
CA PHE A 55 7.36 -8.88 5.47
C PHE A 55 6.73 -8.21 4.27
N LEU A 56 5.41 -8.09 4.30
CA LEU A 56 4.64 -7.37 3.31
C LEU A 56 4.58 -5.88 3.66
N LEU A 57 4.42 -5.59 4.96
CA LEU A 57 4.15 -4.25 5.47
C LEU A 57 4.70 -4.12 6.88
N PHE A 58 5.32 -2.97 7.16
CA PHE A 58 5.60 -2.50 8.50
C PHE A 58 4.87 -1.18 8.72
N ASN A 59 4.19 -1.03 9.84
CA ASN A 59 3.54 0.21 10.28
C ASN A 59 4.01 0.54 11.69
N GLY A 60 5.04 1.38 11.79
CA GLY A 60 5.57 1.83 13.07
C GLY A 60 4.68 2.87 13.74
N LEU A 61 4.78 2.96 15.07
CA LEU A 61 3.98 3.89 15.87
C LEU A 61 4.49 5.33 15.81
N THR A 62 5.80 5.50 15.67
CA THR A 62 6.44 6.79 15.47
C THR A 62 6.33 7.21 14.01
N ASN A 63 5.97 8.48 13.79
CA ASN A 63 6.05 9.19 12.49
C ASN A 63 5.24 8.62 11.31
N ASN A 64 4.05 8.02 11.52
CA ASN A 64 3.23 7.49 10.41
C ASN A 64 4.08 6.65 9.43
N SER A 65 4.94 5.78 9.98
CA SER A 65 6.08 5.18 9.29
C SER A 65 5.73 3.92 8.51
N MET A 66 4.57 3.92 7.83
CA MET A 66 4.16 2.75 7.07
C MET A 66 5.06 2.58 5.84
N GLU A 67 5.71 1.43 5.73
CA GLU A 67 6.61 1.06 4.64
C GLU A 67 6.20 -0.28 4.02
N MET A 68 6.21 -0.31 2.69
CA MET A 68 5.81 -1.48 1.90
C MET A 68 6.53 -1.50 0.55
N MET A 69 6.88 -2.69 0.06
CA MET A 69 7.47 -2.85 -1.29
C MET A 69 6.37 -2.89 -2.35
N VAL A 70 6.30 -1.85 -3.18
CA VAL A 70 5.37 -1.78 -4.33
C VAL A 70 6.16 -1.50 -5.60
N ASN A 71 5.90 -2.29 -6.64
CA ASN A 71 6.59 -2.27 -7.93
C ASN A 71 8.12 -2.35 -7.80
N GLY A 72 8.61 -3.16 -6.85
CA GLY A 72 10.05 -3.37 -6.62
C GLY A 72 10.74 -2.27 -5.81
N LYS A 73 10.00 -1.28 -5.29
CA LYS A 73 10.55 -0.17 -4.50
C LYS A 73 9.91 -0.09 -3.12
N ILE A 74 10.72 0.13 -2.09
CA ILE A 74 10.23 0.50 -0.75
C ILE A 74 9.57 1.87 -0.83
N THR A 75 8.28 1.90 -0.53
CA THR A 75 7.45 3.10 -0.56
C THR A 75 6.99 3.43 0.85
N LYS A 76 7.12 4.70 1.23
CA LYS A 76 6.59 5.26 2.48
C LYS A 76 5.18 5.77 2.26
N PHE A 77 4.32 5.54 3.26
CA PHE A 77 2.93 5.93 3.23
C PHE A 77 2.54 6.68 4.49
N ASN A 78 1.68 7.68 4.33
CA ASN A 78 1.09 8.41 5.45
C ASN A 78 -0.30 7.85 5.75
N ARG A 79 -0.62 7.66 7.03
CA ARG A 79 -1.97 7.28 7.46
C ARG A 79 -2.91 8.46 7.26
N VAL A 80 -4.00 8.23 6.54
CA VAL A 80 -5.02 9.26 6.25
C VAL A 80 -6.34 8.98 6.94
N LYS A 81 -6.60 7.72 7.33
CA LYS A 81 -7.80 7.34 8.08
C LYS A 81 -7.52 6.11 8.94
N SER A 82 -8.19 6.03 10.08
CA SER A 82 -8.17 4.83 10.92
C SER A 82 -9.46 4.70 11.72
N ASN A 83 -9.99 3.48 11.88
CA ASN A 83 -11.17 3.22 12.70
C ASN A 83 -11.19 1.76 13.22
N GLY A 84 -12.19 1.44 14.04
CA GLY A 84 -12.33 0.14 14.67
C GLY A 84 -11.65 0.03 16.04
N GLN A 85 -11.39 -1.21 16.47
CA GLN A 85 -10.83 -1.51 17.78
C GLN A 85 -9.39 -0.98 17.87
N ALA A 86 -9.04 -0.35 18.99
CA ALA A 86 -7.68 0.11 19.26
C ALA A 86 -6.80 -1.04 19.80
N PHE A 87 -5.53 -1.04 19.41
CA PHE A 87 -4.51 -1.95 19.95
C PHE A 87 -3.12 -1.35 19.72
N TYR A 88 -2.25 -1.32 20.73
CA TYR A 88 -0.84 -0.89 20.62
C TYR A 88 -0.62 0.37 19.75
N GLY A 89 -1.36 1.45 20.01
CA GLY A 89 -1.24 2.71 19.23
C GLY A 89 -1.82 2.67 17.80
N GLN A 90 -2.52 1.60 17.44
CA GLN A 90 -3.12 1.35 16.13
C GLN A 90 -4.63 1.05 16.21
N LYS A 91 -5.22 0.82 15.05
CA LYS A 91 -6.65 0.55 14.84
C LYS A 91 -6.81 -0.59 13.83
N THR A 92 -7.88 -1.39 13.97
CA THR A 92 -8.10 -2.60 13.14
C THR A 92 -8.33 -2.30 11.66
N PHE A 93 -8.69 -1.06 11.33
CA PHE A 93 -8.74 -0.59 9.96
C PHE A 93 -7.94 0.69 9.83
N GLN A 94 -7.08 0.74 8.81
CA GLN A 94 -6.22 1.87 8.51
C GLN A 94 -6.11 2.07 7.00
N ILE A 95 -6.14 3.32 6.55
CA ILE A 95 -5.95 3.69 5.15
C ILE A 95 -4.73 4.59 5.07
N PHE A 96 -3.87 4.31 4.11
CA PHE A 96 -2.63 5.03 3.88
C PHE A 96 -2.49 5.46 2.43
N TRP A 97 -1.83 6.61 2.21
CA TRP A 97 -1.48 7.12 0.88
C TRP A 97 0.03 7.29 0.73
N SER A 98 0.55 6.96 -0.45
CA SER A 98 1.92 7.31 -0.81
C SER A 98 2.07 8.83 -0.83
N ARG A 99 3.30 9.33 -0.66
CA ARG A 99 3.58 10.77 -0.63
C ARG A 99 3.07 11.53 -1.87
N ASP A 100 3.07 10.87 -3.03
CA ASP A 100 2.59 11.44 -4.29
C ASP A 100 1.09 11.18 -4.54
N GLY A 101 0.38 10.54 -3.60
CA GLY A 101 -1.05 10.23 -3.68
C GLY A 101 -1.42 9.16 -4.71
N LYS A 102 -0.45 8.53 -5.40
CA LYS A 102 -0.72 7.60 -6.50
C LYS A 102 -1.08 6.19 -6.04
N ILE A 103 -0.70 5.82 -4.83
CA ILE A 103 -0.93 4.50 -4.27
C ILE A 103 -1.73 4.65 -2.97
N THR A 104 -2.84 3.92 -2.89
CA THR A 104 -3.61 3.77 -1.64
C THR A 104 -3.44 2.36 -1.11
N VAL A 105 -3.25 2.24 0.21
CA VAL A 105 -3.20 0.95 0.90
C VAL A 105 -4.27 0.94 1.98
N ASP A 106 -5.20 0.00 1.86
CA ASP A 106 -6.18 -0.30 2.92
C ASP A 106 -5.69 -1.52 3.70
N VAL A 107 -5.61 -1.40 5.01
CA VAL A 107 -5.25 -2.48 5.93
C VAL A 107 -6.43 -2.76 6.83
N ALA A 108 -6.89 -4.02 6.82
CA ALA A 108 -7.94 -4.52 7.70
C ALA A 108 -7.41 -5.75 8.42
N VAL A 109 -7.45 -5.76 9.75
CA VAL A 109 -6.92 -6.86 10.56
C VAL A 109 -7.93 -7.29 11.63
N LYS A 110 -7.84 -8.55 12.02
CA LYS A 110 -8.53 -9.10 13.18
C LYS A 110 -7.49 -9.59 14.18
N LEU A 111 -7.67 -9.13 15.41
CA LEU A 111 -6.81 -9.45 16.52
C LEU A 111 -7.04 -10.91 16.94
N GLY A 112 -5.94 -11.62 17.20
CA GLY A 112 -5.93 -12.91 17.84
C GLY A 112 -5.87 -12.79 19.36
N ALA A 113 -5.35 -13.82 20.01
CA ALA A 113 -5.07 -13.76 21.44
C ALA A 113 -4.01 -12.69 21.75
N LYS A 114 -4.09 -12.11 22.95
CA LYS A 114 -2.97 -11.33 23.49
C LYS A 114 -1.79 -12.28 23.70
N GLY A 115 -0.60 -11.87 23.27
CA GLY A 115 0.64 -12.59 23.50
C GLY A 115 1.15 -12.42 24.94
N GLU A 116 2.23 -13.13 25.28
CA GLU A 116 2.75 -13.19 26.65
C GLU A 116 3.50 -11.93 27.10
N ILE A 117 4.03 -11.13 26.16
CA ILE A 117 4.78 -9.90 26.46
C ILE A 117 4.47 -8.88 25.37
N GLU A 118 3.74 -7.81 25.73
CA GLU A 118 3.55 -6.55 24.99
C GLU A 118 3.23 -6.65 23.48
N THR A 119 2.65 -7.77 23.06
CA THR A 119 2.26 -8.03 21.67
C THR A 119 0.84 -8.60 21.59
N VAL A 120 0.18 -8.35 20.47
CA VAL A 120 -1.05 -9.03 20.05
C VAL A 120 -0.84 -9.64 18.69
N ALA A 121 -1.24 -10.90 18.57
CA ALA A 121 -1.22 -11.59 17.28
C ALA A 121 -2.27 -10.99 16.35
N ILE A 122 -1.95 -10.91 15.07
CA ILE A 122 -2.90 -10.67 13.98
C ILE A 122 -3.19 -12.01 13.32
N LYS A 123 -4.29 -12.65 13.75
CA LYS A 123 -4.68 -13.99 13.29
C LYS A 123 -5.05 -14.01 11.81
N GLU A 124 -5.71 -12.95 11.36
CA GLU A 124 -6.11 -12.78 9.97
C GLU A 124 -6.18 -11.28 9.61
N GLY A 125 -5.92 -10.98 8.35
CA GLY A 125 -6.04 -9.64 7.82
C GLY A 125 -6.01 -9.62 6.30
N THR A 126 -6.24 -8.45 5.73
CA THR A 126 -6.13 -8.19 4.31
C THR A 126 -5.44 -6.84 4.10
N VAL A 127 -4.42 -6.84 3.25
CA VAL A 127 -3.83 -5.64 2.68
C VAL A 127 -4.36 -5.48 1.25
N THR A 128 -5.01 -4.35 0.97
CA THR A 128 -5.48 -4.00 -0.38
C THR A 128 -4.64 -2.84 -0.91
N VAL A 129 -3.86 -3.07 -1.97
CA VAL A 129 -3.09 -2.01 -2.64
C VAL A 129 -3.82 -1.59 -3.89
N LYS A 130 -4.05 -0.29 -4.05
CA LYS A 130 -4.72 0.32 -5.21
C LYS A 130 -3.76 1.28 -5.91
N GLN A 131 -3.67 1.16 -7.23
CA GLN A 131 -2.87 2.05 -8.07
C GLN A 131 -3.48 2.09 -9.48
N ASN A 132 -3.62 3.28 -10.07
CA ASN A 132 -4.12 3.46 -11.45
C ASN A 132 -5.45 2.72 -11.74
N GLY A 133 -6.40 2.78 -10.80
CA GLY A 133 -7.70 2.10 -10.91
C GLY A 133 -7.66 0.58 -10.69
N GLN A 134 -6.47 -0.03 -10.62
CA GLN A 134 -6.26 -1.44 -10.33
C GLN A 134 -6.11 -1.70 -8.84
N LYS A 135 -6.47 -2.90 -8.40
CA LYS A 135 -6.33 -3.32 -7.00
C LYS A 135 -5.85 -4.76 -6.86
N VAL A 136 -4.98 -5.00 -5.89
CA VAL A 136 -4.60 -6.35 -5.45
C VAL A 136 -4.96 -6.50 -3.98
N LYS A 137 -5.52 -7.66 -3.62
CA LYS A 137 -5.84 -8.03 -2.23
C LYS A 137 -4.93 -9.17 -1.81
N ILE A 138 -4.33 -9.03 -0.64
CA ILE A 138 -3.33 -9.95 -0.13
C ILE A 138 -3.76 -10.36 1.28
N PRO A 139 -4.08 -11.65 1.52
CA PRO A 139 -4.31 -12.13 2.87
C PRO A 139 -2.99 -12.03 3.65
N VAL A 140 -3.10 -11.63 4.90
CA VAL A 140 -1.96 -11.46 5.79
C VAL A 140 -2.25 -12.01 7.18
N VAL A 141 -1.18 -12.40 7.86
CA VAL A 141 -1.12 -12.55 9.31
C VAL A 141 -0.02 -11.62 9.81
N GLY A 142 0.13 -11.50 11.12
CA GLY A 142 1.18 -10.65 11.65
C GLY A 142 1.18 -10.58 13.16
N ASP A 143 1.95 -9.63 13.68
CA ASP A 143 1.97 -9.25 15.08
C ASP A 143 2.02 -7.72 15.20
N ALA A 144 1.51 -7.20 16.31
CA ALA A 144 1.67 -5.81 16.68
C ALA A 144 2.06 -5.68 18.16
N GLY A 145 2.94 -4.74 18.49
CA GLY A 145 3.43 -4.58 19.86
C GLY A 145 4.20 -3.29 20.09
N CYS A 146 4.57 -3.09 21.36
CA CYS A 146 5.37 -1.97 21.83
C CYS A 146 6.47 -2.50 22.72
#